data_AF-A0ABC8AH92-F1
#
_entry.id   AF-A0ABC8AH92-F1
#
_cell.length_a   1.000
_cell.length_b   1.000
_cell.length_c   1.000
_cell.angle_alpha   90.00
_cell.angle_beta   90.00
_cell.angle_gamma   90.00
#
_symmetry.space_group_name_H-M   'P 1'
#
loop_
_entity.id
_entity.type
_entity.pdbx_description
1 polymer ?
#
loop_
_entity_poly.entity_id
_entity_poly.type
_entity_poly.pdbx_seq_one_letter_code
_entity_poly.pdbx_strand_id
1 'polypeptide(L)'
;MVIEDESPANNSPINVKGTETMNSYEAKQTARKARFEKYASEAAAENEKANHYADKAASVGTAGISSDVPDAIEKLRAELANIETSQECMKEFNKIIRTNKTKEAQIAALMATGFTADQLVEMMKPDCFGDVCFSSYALSENDADARRVKARIDELEKRSKRKSREKKGNGYTYREDAEENRLMFLFLGNPAEDARSLLKSSSFKWSPFRGAWLHEWNDIGEWDAKSILEVLDKAEVAA
;
A
#
# COMPACT_ATOMS: atom_id res chain seq x y z
N MET A 1 83.28 -47.22 8.66
CA MET A 1 82.56 -47.75 9.84
C MET A 1 81.08 -47.69 9.44
N VAL A 2 80.59 -48.72 8.74
CA VAL A 2 79.50 -49.64 9.17
C VAL A 2 78.38 -48.84 9.86
N ILE A 3 77.12 -48.76 9.40
CA ILE A 3 76.19 -49.82 9.00
C ILE A 3 75.06 -49.11 8.23
N GLU A 4 74.73 -49.51 7.00
CA GLU A 4 73.35 -49.40 6.49
C GLU A 4 72.95 -50.79 6.01
N ASP A 5 71.93 -51.33 6.68
CA ASP A 5 71.47 -52.70 6.64
C ASP A 5 70.58 -52.90 5.40
N GLU A 6 71.00 -53.78 4.49
CA GLU A 6 70.23 -54.18 3.32
C GLU A 6 69.41 -55.46 3.60
N SER A 7 68.11 -55.34 3.31
CA SER A 7 67.18 -56.41 2.85
C SER A 7 66.54 -57.37 3.87
N PRO A 8 65.36 -57.98 3.56
CA PRO A 8 64.71 -58.02 2.24
C PRO A 8 63.23 -57.64 2.19
N ALA A 9 62.83 -57.28 0.97
CA ALA A 9 61.44 -57.23 0.53
C ALA A 9 60.73 -58.57 0.77
N ASN A 10 59.53 -58.51 1.34
CA ASN A 10 58.53 -59.55 1.16
C ASN A 10 57.25 -58.90 0.62
N ASN A 11 57.01 -59.11 -0.67
CA ASN A 11 55.81 -58.74 -1.38
C ASN A 11 54.78 -59.86 -1.26
N SER A 12 53.63 -59.57 -0.67
CA SER A 12 52.39 -60.26 -1.02
C SER A 12 51.19 -59.31 -0.88
N PRO A 13 50.28 -59.28 -1.86
CA PRO A 13 49.28 -58.23 -2.01
C PRO A 13 48.05 -58.53 -1.16
N ILE A 14 47.52 -57.54 -0.44
CA ILE A 14 46.20 -57.65 0.19
C ILE A 14 45.27 -56.63 -0.47
N ASN A 15 44.34 -57.18 -1.22
CA ASN A 15 43.22 -56.50 -1.84
C ASN A 15 42.02 -56.40 -0.87
N VAL A 16 41.22 -55.36 -1.09
CA VAL A 16 39.81 -55.14 -0.75
C VAL A 16 39.48 -54.59 0.65
N LYS A 17 38.91 -53.37 0.65
CA LYS A 17 37.55 -52.99 1.14
C LYS A 17 37.53 -51.46 1.33
N GLY A 18 36.60 -50.67 0.83
CA GLY A 18 35.41 -50.84 0.02
C GLY A 18 34.83 -49.43 -0.17
N THR A 19 34.24 -49.13 -1.33
CA THR A 19 33.30 -48.01 -1.41
C THR A 19 32.18 -48.32 -0.41
N GLU A 20 32.04 -47.57 0.67
CA GLU A 20 30.93 -47.75 1.62
C GLU A 20 29.62 -47.48 0.88
N THR A 21 29.05 -48.53 0.29
CA THR A 21 27.70 -48.54 -0.20
C THR A 21 26.80 -48.56 1.02
N MET A 22 25.99 -47.51 1.18
CA MET A 22 25.05 -47.35 2.30
C MET A 22 24.36 -48.67 2.61
N ASN A 23 24.42 -49.11 3.87
CA ASN A 23 23.75 -50.33 4.30
C ASN A 23 22.23 -50.17 4.09
N SER A 24 21.52 -51.25 3.73
CA SER A 24 20.06 -51.27 3.53
C SER A 24 19.29 -50.57 4.66
N TYR A 25 19.78 -50.65 5.90
CA TYR A 25 19.20 -49.93 7.05
C TYR A 25 19.38 -48.42 6.94
N GLU A 26 20.58 -47.94 6.65
CA GLU A 26 20.88 -46.51 6.49
C GLU A 26 20.13 -45.90 5.31
N ALA A 27 20.02 -46.64 4.20
CA ALA A 27 19.22 -46.24 3.04
C ALA A 27 17.72 -46.12 3.38
N LYS A 28 17.18 -47.01 4.23
CA LYS A 28 15.79 -46.90 4.72
C LYS A 28 15.60 -45.70 5.65
N GLN A 29 16.58 -45.39 6.50
CA GLN A 29 16.52 -44.24 7.41
C GLN A 29 16.61 -42.91 6.65
N THR A 30 17.52 -42.79 5.69
CA THR A 30 17.64 -41.58 4.85
C THR A 30 16.39 -41.37 4.01
N ALA A 31 15.83 -42.42 3.41
CA ALA A 31 14.57 -42.33 2.68
C ALA A 31 13.39 -41.93 3.59
N ARG A 32 13.34 -42.45 4.82
CA ARG A 32 12.33 -42.07 5.82
C ARG A 32 12.48 -40.59 6.22
N LYS A 33 13.71 -40.14 6.48
CA LYS A 33 14.03 -38.75 6.82
C LYS A 33 13.62 -37.80 5.69
N ALA A 34 13.99 -38.12 4.44
CA ALA A 34 13.63 -37.31 3.27
C ALA A 34 12.10 -37.19 3.08
N ARG A 35 11.33 -38.24 3.37
CA ARG A 35 9.86 -38.18 3.35
C ARG A 35 9.32 -37.23 4.42
N PHE A 36 9.84 -37.30 5.64
CA PHE A 36 9.44 -36.37 6.70
C PHE A 36 9.83 -34.93 6.40
N GLU A 37 11.03 -34.69 5.88
CA GLU A 37 11.47 -33.35 5.45
C GLU A 37 10.56 -32.80 4.35
N LYS A 38 10.15 -33.63 3.37
CA LYS A 38 9.19 -33.25 2.34
C LYS A 38 7.82 -32.89 2.92
N TYR A 39 7.27 -33.71 3.82
CA TYR A 39 5.99 -33.40 4.45
C TYR A 39 6.06 -32.15 5.33
N ALA A 40 7.18 -31.94 6.03
CA ALA A 40 7.40 -30.74 6.82
C ALA A 40 7.47 -29.48 5.94
N SER A 41 8.12 -29.55 4.77
CA SER A 41 8.19 -28.42 3.84
C SER A 41 6.84 -28.14 3.17
N GLU A 42 6.08 -29.17 2.80
CA GLU A 42 4.70 -29.02 2.29
C GLU A 42 3.78 -28.40 3.34
N ALA A 43 3.86 -28.85 4.60
CA ALA A 43 3.09 -28.29 5.70
C ALA A 43 3.48 -26.83 6.00
N ALA A 44 4.77 -26.50 5.96
CA ALA A 44 5.25 -25.13 6.13
C ALA A 44 4.73 -24.20 5.03
N ALA A 45 4.81 -24.64 3.76
CA ALA A 45 4.30 -23.88 2.62
C ALA A 45 2.78 -23.65 2.71
N GLU A 46 2.02 -24.64 3.19
CA GLU A 46 0.58 -24.47 3.38
C GLU A 46 0.26 -23.51 4.54
N ASN A 47 1.05 -23.55 5.61
CA ASN A 47 0.92 -22.62 6.72
C ASN A 47 1.28 -21.18 6.31
N GLU A 48 2.30 -21.00 5.47
CA GLU A 48 2.63 -19.68 4.90
C GLU A 48 1.50 -19.13 4.03
N LYS A 49 0.86 -19.97 3.20
CA LYS A 49 -0.34 -19.55 2.45
C LYS A 49 -1.48 -19.20 3.37
N ALA A 50 -1.73 -20.01 4.40
CA ALA A 50 -2.79 -19.74 5.38
C ALA A 50 -2.58 -18.41 6.08
N ASN A 51 -1.35 -18.14 6.55
CA ASN A 51 -0.96 -16.86 7.14
C ASN A 51 -1.13 -15.70 6.15
N HIS A 52 -0.66 -15.87 4.91
CA HIS A 52 -0.83 -14.84 3.87
C HIS A 52 -2.30 -14.46 3.65
N TYR A 53 -3.20 -15.45 3.59
CA TYR A 53 -4.63 -15.18 3.44
C TYR A 53 -5.27 -14.63 4.72
N ALA A 54 -4.80 -15.03 5.90
CA ALA A 54 -5.23 -14.46 7.18
C ALA A 54 -4.84 -12.98 7.28
N ASP A 55 -3.60 -12.63 6.93
CA ASP A 55 -3.10 -11.25 6.89
C ASP A 55 -3.88 -10.42 5.87
N LYS A 56 -4.13 -10.99 4.69
CA LYS A 56 -4.94 -10.34 3.66
C LYS A 56 -6.37 -10.10 4.15
N ALA A 57 -6.99 -11.07 4.82
CA ALA A 57 -8.33 -10.92 5.37
C ALA A 57 -8.38 -9.86 6.49
N ALA A 58 -7.37 -9.82 7.37
CA ALA A 58 -7.25 -8.79 8.39
C ALA A 58 -7.02 -7.38 7.80
N SER A 59 -6.40 -7.28 6.62
CA SER A 59 -6.20 -6.01 5.91
C SER A 59 -7.45 -5.48 5.19
N VAL A 60 -8.49 -6.31 5.02
CA VAL A 60 -9.73 -5.85 4.37
C VAL A 60 -10.50 -4.96 5.34
N GLY A 61 -10.82 -3.74 4.92
CA GLY A 61 -11.55 -2.76 5.73
C GLY A 61 -10.67 -1.85 6.58
N THR A 62 -9.36 -2.07 6.63
CA THR A 62 -8.38 -1.07 7.13
C THR A 62 -7.95 -0.07 6.07
N ALA A 63 -8.32 -0.30 4.80
CA ALA A 63 -8.10 0.68 3.73
C ALA A 63 -8.97 1.93 3.94
N GLY A 64 -8.46 3.08 3.49
CA GLY A 64 -9.20 4.35 3.52
C GLY A 64 -10.53 4.28 2.76
N ILE A 65 -11.43 5.22 3.06
CA ILE A 65 -12.77 5.29 2.46
C ILE A 65 -12.65 5.37 0.93
N SER A 66 -13.10 4.33 0.24
CA SER A 66 -13.08 4.27 -1.23
C SER A 66 -14.00 5.34 -1.82
N SER A 67 -13.56 5.93 -2.93
CA SER A 67 -14.30 6.96 -3.64
C SER A 67 -15.52 6.45 -4.40
N ASP A 68 -15.66 5.13 -4.52
CA ASP A 68 -16.71 4.47 -5.30
C ASP A 68 -17.92 4.09 -4.42
N VAL A 69 -17.83 4.34 -3.12
CA VAL A 69 -18.96 4.20 -2.19
C VAL A 69 -19.88 5.42 -2.38
N PRO A 70 -21.21 5.24 -2.55
CA PRO A 70 -22.13 6.34 -2.82
C PRO A 70 -22.06 7.47 -1.77
N ASP A 71 -21.82 7.11 -0.51
CA ASP A 71 -21.77 8.06 0.62
C ASP A 71 -20.33 8.41 1.03
N ALA A 72 -19.36 8.30 0.13
CA ALA A 72 -17.94 8.51 0.45
C ALA A 72 -17.66 9.89 1.06
N ILE A 73 -18.28 10.96 0.52
CA ILE A 73 -18.11 12.33 1.03
C ILE A 73 -18.67 12.47 2.44
N GLU A 74 -19.84 11.90 2.73
CA GLU A 74 -20.45 11.97 4.06
C GLU A 74 -19.62 11.21 5.10
N LYS A 75 -19.13 10.03 4.73
CA LYS A 75 -18.24 9.24 5.61
C LYS A 75 -16.93 9.97 5.90
N LEU A 76 -16.31 10.60 4.89
CA LEU A 76 -15.10 11.40 5.08
C LEU A 76 -15.35 12.63 5.95
N ARG A 77 -16.53 13.26 5.85
CA ARG A 77 -16.92 14.38 6.75
C ARG A 77 -17.10 13.91 8.19
N ALA A 78 -17.70 12.73 8.40
CA ALA A 78 -17.81 12.14 9.74
C ALA A 78 -16.43 11.79 10.32
N GLU A 79 -15.53 11.25 9.50
CA GLU A 79 -14.14 10.99 9.89
C GLU A 79 -13.41 12.29 10.26
N LEU A 80 -13.55 13.35 9.46
CA LEU A 80 -12.99 14.67 9.75
C LEU A 80 -13.48 15.21 11.10
N ALA A 81 -14.80 15.15 11.36
CA ALA A 81 -15.37 15.59 12.62
C ALA A 81 -14.84 14.79 13.82
N ASN A 82 -14.62 13.48 13.66
CA ASN A 82 -14.03 12.65 14.70
C ASN A 82 -12.56 13.03 14.97
N ILE A 83 -11.78 13.29 13.92
CA ILE A 83 -10.38 13.74 14.04
C ILE A 83 -10.33 15.11 14.74
N GLU A 84 -11.18 16.05 14.36
CA GLU A 84 -11.26 17.38 14.98
C GLU A 84 -11.67 17.29 16.46
N THR A 85 -12.67 16.48 16.79
CA THR A 85 -13.11 16.25 18.17
C THR A 85 -11.98 15.61 19.01
N SER A 86 -11.29 14.61 18.45
CA SER A 86 -10.15 13.96 19.10
C SER A 86 -9.02 14.97 19.37
N GLN A 87 -8.73 15.84 18.39
CA GLN A 87 -7.71 16.87 18.50
C GLN A 87 -8.04 17.90 19.59
N GLU A 88 -9.31 18.33 19.69
CA GLU A 88 -9.77 19.22 20.75
C GLU A 88 -9.67 18.55 22.13
N CYS A 89 -10.11 17.30 22.25
CA CYS A 89 -9.97 16.50 23.47
C CYS A 89 -8.50 16.38 23.91
N MET A 90 -7.57 16.10 22.99
CA MET A 90 -6.14 16.02 23.30
C MET A 90 -5.56 17.37 23.75
N LYS A 91 -5.97 18.48 23.11
CA LYS A 91 -5.52 19.83 23.47
C LYS A 91 -6.02 20.25 24.85
N GLU A 92 -7.29 20.03 25.15
CA GLU A 92 -7.87 20.33 26.46
C GLU A 92 -7.28 19.42 27.55
N PHE A 93 -7.06 18.13 27.26
CA PHE A 93 -6.35 17.23 28.16
C PHE A 93 -4.95 17.76 28.50
N ASN A 94 -4.15 18.07 27.49
CA ASN A 94 -2.80 18.61 27.68
C ASN A 94 -2.81 19.94 28.47
N LYS A 95 -3.80 20.80 28.22
CA LYS A 95 -3.98 22.04 28.95
C LYS A 95 -4.27 21.78 30.43
N ILE A 96 -5.20 20.89 30.74
CA ILE A 96 -5.56 20.53 32.12
C ILE A 96 -4.37 19.93 32.88
N ILE A 97 -3.61 19.04 32.25
CA ILE A 97 -2.41 18.45 32.86
C ILE A 97 -1.34 19.51 33.14
N ARG A 98 -1.13 20.45 32.22
CA ARG A 98 -0.13 21.53 32.38
C ARG A 98 -0.52 22.58 33.41
N THR A 99 -1.82 22.87 33.58
CA THR A 99 -2.29 23.89 34.53
C THR A 99 -2.34 23.38 35.97
N ASN A 100 -2.67 22.11 36.18
CA ASN A 100 -2.88 21.54 37.51
C ASN A 100 -1.63 20.80 38.00
N LYS A 101 -1.20 21.07 39.24
CA LYS A 101 0.05 20.51 39.80
C LYS A 101 -0.12 19.18 40.53
N THR A 102 -1.30 18.92 41.08
CA THR A 102 -1.58 17.69 41.84
C THR A 102 -2.42 16.74 41.00
N LYS A 103 -2.21 15.43 41.20
CA LYS A 103 -2.92 14.39 40.45
C LYS A 103 -4.42 14.42 40.73
N GLU A 104 -4.79 14.71 41.98
CA GLU A 104 -6.19 14.81 42.41
C GLU A 104 -6.91 15.96 41.70
N ALA A 105 -6.25 17.12 41.55
CA ALA A 105 -6.81 18.26 40.84
C ALA A 105 -6.91 18.01 39.33
N GLN A 106 -5.93 17.32 38.73
CA GLN A 106 -5.98 16.89 37.34
C GLN A 106 -7.18 15.95 37.08
N ILE A 107 -7.34 14.92 37.91
CA ILE A 107 -8.44 13.95 37.80
C ILE A 107 -9.80 14.65 37.96
N ALA A 108 -9.94 15.52 38.95
CA ALA A 108 -11.19 16.26 39.17
C ALA A 108 -11.54 17.16 37.97
N ALA A 109 -10.57 17.86 37.39
CA ALA A 109 -10.77 18.72 36.22
C ALA A 109 -11.09 17.91 34.95
N LEU A 110 -10.46 16.76 34.75
CA LEU A 110 -10.72 15.87 33.61
C LEU A 110 -12.08 15.16 33.71
N MET A 111 -12.52 14.78 34.91
CA MET A 111 -13.87 14.27 35.10
C MET A 111 -14.93 15.34 34.80
N ALA A 112 -14.65 16.62 35.08
CA ALA A 112 -15.55 17.71 34.74
C ALA A 112 -15.70 17.94 33.22
N THR A 113 -14.72 17.55 32.41
CA THR A 113 -14.82 17.60 30.93
C THR A 113 -15.48 16.37 30.32
N GLY A 114 -15.91 15.39 31.14
CA GLY A 114 -16.70 14.24 30.70
C GLY A 114 -15.93 12.92 30.53
N PHE A 115 -14.65 12.86 30.91
CA PHE A 115 -13.92 11.59 30.93
C PHE A 115 -14.36 10.71 32.11
N THR A 116 -14.49 9.41 31.87
CA THR A 116 -14.79 8.44 32.94
C THR A 116 -13.53 8.10 33.73
N ALA A 117 -13.70 7.64 34.98
CA ALA A 117 -12.57 7.25 35.82
C ALA A 117 -11.70 6.17 35.15
N ASP A 118 -12.33 5.19 34.49
CA ASP A 118 -11.62 4.10 33.81
C ASP A 118 -10.79 4.60 32.62
N GLN A 119 -11.30 5.56 31.84
CA GLN A 119 -10.56 6.18 30.73
C GLN A 119 -9.33 6.93 31.25
N LEU A 120 -9.46 7.64 32.38
CA LEU A 120 -8.38 8.40 32.97
C LEU A 120 -7.26 7.51 33.51
N VAL A 121 -7.58 6.32 34.03
CA VAL A 121 -6.56 5.35 34.47
C VAL A 121 -5.64 4.97 33.32
N GLU A 122 -6.17 4.80 32.10
CA GLU A 122 -5.36 4.51 30.93
C GLU A 122 -4.63 5.75 30.40
N MET A 123 -5.35 6.85 30.21
CA MET A 123 -4.81 8.08 29.61
C MET A 123 -3.76 8.77 30.49
N MET A 124 -3.82 8.60 31.82
CA MET A 124 -2.85 9.18 32.73
C MET A 124 -1.63 8.28 33.00
N LYS A 125 -1.51 7.13 32.30
CA LYS A 125 -0.28 6.34 32.35
C LYS A 125 0.85 7.16 31.72
N PRO A 126 1.98 7.30 32.41
CA PRO A 126 3.14 7.95 31.82
C PRO A 126 3.61 7.14 30.61
N ASP A 127 4.02 7.85 29.56
CA ASP A 127 4.63 7.25 28.40
C ASP A 127 6.04 6.70 28.71
N CYS A 128 6.73 6.18 27.69
CA CYS A 128 8.09 5.65 27.85
C CYS A 128 9.14 6.70 28.26
N PHE A 129 8.79 8.00 28.22
CA PHE A 129 9.62 9.11 28.66
C PHE A 129 9.15 9.71 30.01
N GLY A 130 8.08 9.17 30.60
CA GLY A 130 7.54 9.62 31.89
C GLY A 130 6.49 10.74 31.77
N ASP A 131 6.13 11.15 30.56
CA ASP A 131 5.17 12.21 30.30
C ASP A 131 3.74 11.67 30.31
N VAL A 132 2.84 12.40 30.97
CA VAL A 132 1.40 12.06 31.05
C VAL A 132 0.59 12.77 29.95
N CYS A 133 1.19 13.73 29.24
CA CYS A 133 0.53 14.48 28.17
C CYS A 133 0.59 13.73 26.83
N PHE A 134 -0.36 14.02 25.94
CA PHE A 134 -0.21 13.70 24.53
C PHE A 134 1.02 14.42 23.95
N SER A 135 1.89 13.64 23.30
CA SER A 135 3.07 14.14 22.60
C SER A 135 2.71 15.17 21.52
N SER A 136 3.61 16.12 21.27
CA SER A 136 3.46 17.10 20.18
C SER A 136 3.40 16.43 18.80
N TYR A 137 4.07 15.30 18.62
CA TYR A 137 4.03 14.52 17.38
C TYR A 137 2.62 13.97 17.14
N ALA A 138 1.96 13.41 18.17
CA ALA A 138 0.60 12.88 18.03
C ALA A 138 -0.42 13.96 17.62
N LEU A 139 -0.30 15.17 18.20
CA LEU A 139 -1.13 16.31 17.79
C LEU A 139 -0.85 16.75 16.34
N SER A 140 0.42 16.73 15.93
CA SER A 140 0.82 17.09 14.56
C SER A 140 0.35 16.05 13.53
N GLU A 141 0.34 14.77 13.91
CA GLU A 141 -0.15 13.67 13.09
C GLU A 141 -1.65 13.81 12.84
N ASN A 142 -2.46 14.02 13.89
CA ASN A 142 -3.88 14.32 13.75
C ASN A 142 -4.15 15.55 12.86
N ASP A 143 -3.39 16.64 13.01
CA ASP A 143 -3.54 17.83 12.17
C ASP A 143 -3.15 17.55 10.70
N ALA A 144 -2.21 16.65 10.45
CA ALA A 144 -1.84 16.23 9.10
C ALA A 144 -2.92 15.35 8.48
N ASP A 145 -3.50 14.45 9.27
CA ASP A 145 -4.60 13.57 8.86
C ASP A 145 -5.87 14.38 8.55
N ALA A 146 -6.25 15.33 9.42
CA ALA A 146 -7.36 16.24 9.16
C ALA A 146 -7.17 17.01 7.84
N ARG A 147 -5.96 17.52 7.58
CA ARG A 147 -5.62 18.18 6.31
C ARG A 147 -5.74 17.24 5.10
N ARG A 148 -5.30 15.99 5.23
CA ARG A 148 -5.41 14.97 4.17
C ARG A 148 -6.87 14.65 3.86
N VAL A 149 -7.68 14.39 4.88
CA VAL A 149 -9.12 14.09 4.74
C VAL A 149 -9.85 15.28 4.10
N LYS A 150 -9.56 16.50 4.53
CA LYS A 150 -10.13 17.72 3.94
C LYS A 150 -9.77 17.88 2.47
N ALA A 151 -8.50 17.70 2.11
CA ALA A 151 -8.07 17.76 0.71
C ALA A 151 -8.78 16.70 -0.15
N ARG A 152 -9.00 15.51 0.40
CA ARG A 152 -9.75 14.43 -0.27
C ARG A 152 -11.22 14.78 -0.47
N ILE A 153 -11.88 15.37 0.54
CA ILE A 153 -13.26 15.85 0.40
C ILE A 153 -13.36 16.88 -0.73
N ASP A 154 -12.47 17.87 -0.72
CA ASP A 154 -12.45 18.92 -1.75
C ASP A 154 -12.23 18.35 -3.16
N GLU A 155 -11.36 17.36 -3.31
CA GLU A 155 -11.13 16.66 -4.57
C GLU A 155 -12.40 15.94 -5.06
N LEU A 156 -13.05 15.18 -4.18
CA LEU A 156 -14.27 14.44 -4.52
C LEU A 156 -15.44 15.37 -4.83
N GLU A 157 -15.57 16.49 -4.12
CA GLU A 157 -16.57 17.51 -4.41
C GLU A 157 -16.33 18.22 -5.73
N LYS A 158 -15.06 18.51 -6.07
CA LYS A 158 -14.72 19.04 -7.41
C LYS A 158 -15.09 18.03 -8.48
N ARG A 159 -14.77 16.75 -8.26
CA ARG A 159 -15.07 15.66 -9.18
C ARG A 159 -16.58 15.50 -9.40
N SER A 160 -17.40 15.56 -8.35
CA SER A 160 -18.86 15.45 -8.47
C SER A 160 -19.51 16.63 -9.20
N LYS A 161 -18.87 17.81 -9.20
CA LYS A 161 -19.32 19.01 -9.92
C LYS A 161 -18.88 19.05 -11.39
N ARG A 162 -18.02 18.12 -11.84
CA ARG A 162 -17.60 18.05 -13.25
C ARG A 162 -18.80 17.75 -14.15
N LYS A 163 -18.73 18.25 -15.38
CA LYS A 163 -19.75 18.00 -16.40
C LYS A 163 -19.09 17.37 -17.61
N SER A 164 -19.74 16.36 -18.19
CA SER A 164 -19.25 15.75 -19.40
C SER A 164 -19.25 16.75 -20.55
N ARG A 165 -18.20 16.72 -21.37
CA ARG A 165 -18.00 17.61 -22.51
C ARG A 165 -17.44 16.83 -23.68
N GLU A 166 -17.74 17.27 -24.89
CA GLU A 166 -17.23 16.68 -26.11
C GLU A 166 -16.68 17.78 -27.02
N LYS A 167 -15.45 17.60 -27.50
CA LYS A 167 -14.79 18.44 -28.50
C LYS A 167 -14.49 17.59 -29.72
N LYS A 168 -15.00 18.01 -30.88
CA LYS A 168 -14.68 17.39 -32.16
C LYS A 168 -13.50 18.11 -32.79
N GLY A 169 -12.49 17.36 -33.22
CA GLY A 169 -11.38 17.84 -34.04
C GLY A 169 -11.36 17.13 -35.39
N ASN A 170 -10.35 17.38 -36.21
CA ASN A 170 -10.21 16.70 -37.50
C ASN A 170 -9.69 15.26 -37.31
N GLY A 171 -10.54 14.27 -37.59
CA GLY A 171 -10.20 12.85 -37.48
C GLY A 171 -10.25 12.26 -36.07
N TYR A 172 -10.58 13.07 -35.06
CA TYR A 172 -10.76 12.61 -33.68
C TYR A 172 -11.90 13.33 -32.95
N THR A 173 -12.42 12.70 -31.90
CA THR A 173 -13.39 13.26 -30.95
C THR A 173 -12.82 13.06 -29.56
N TYR A 174 -12.61 14.16 -28.84
CA TYR A 174 -12.21 14.16 -27.45
C TYR A 174 -13.44 14.28 -26.56
N ARG A 175 -13.57 13.40 -25.58
CA ARG A 175 -14.68 13.38 -24.62
C ARG A 175 -14.13 13.38 -23.19
N GLU A 176 -14.61 14.32 -22.41
CA GLU A 176 -14.48 14.35 -20.95
C GLU A 176 -15.75 13.70 -20.39
N ASP A 177 -15.63 12.54 -19.73
CA ASP A 177 -16.76 11.77 -19.20
C ASP A 177 -16.76 11.85 -17.66
N ALA A 178 -17.73 12.60 -17.11
CA ALA A 178 -17.84 12.83 -15.68
C ALA A 178 -18.45 11.62 -14.95
N GLU A 179 -19.22 10.78 -15.63
CA GLU A 179 -19.83 9.58 -15.04
C GLU A 179 -18.79 8.49 -14.86
N GLU A 180 -17.96 8.25 -15.88
CA GLU A 180 -16.89 7.26 -15.81
C GLU A 180 -15.59 7.78 -15.19
N ASN A 181 -15.48 9.09 -14.95
CA ASN A 181 -14.23 9.76 -14.56
C ASN A 181 -13.08 9.43 -15.53
N ARG A 182 -13.34 9.61 -16.84
CA ARG A 182 -12.40 9.28 -17.92
C ARG A 182 -12.27 10.43 -18.92
N LEU A 183 -11.06 10.57 -19.45
CA LEU A 183 -10.74 11.36 -20.62
C LEU A 183 -10.56 10.41 -21.81
N MET A 184 -11.24 10.67 -22.91
CA MET A 184 -11.34 9.73 -24.03
C MET A 184 -10.98 10.40 -25.34
N PHE A 185 -10.09 9.79 -26.11
CA PHE A 185 -9.90 10.13 -27.53
C PHE A 185 -10.46 9.00 -28.41
N LEU A 186 -11.47 9.34 -29.21
CA LEU A 186 -12.06 8.48 -30.23
C LEU A 186 -11.55 8.93 -31.59
N PHE A 187 -10.99 8.02 -32.39
CA PHE A 187 -10.51 8.35 -33.74
C PHE A 187 -11.45 7.72 -34.78
N LEU A 188 -11.64 8.38 -35.93
CA LEU A 188 -12.50 7.88 -37.03
C LEU A 188 -11.91 6.62 -37.71
N GLY A 189 -10.67 6.25 -37.38
CA GLY A 189 -9.96 5.06 -37.83
C GLY A 189 -8.73 4.80 -36.95
N ASN A 190 -7.79 3.98 -37.44
CA ASN A 190 -6.54 3.74 -36.71
C ASN A 190 -5.67 5.02 -36.74
N PRO A 191 -5.34 5.63 -35.59
CA PRO A 191 -4.49 6.81 -35.58
C PRO A 191 -3.08 6.52 -36.13
N ALA A 192 -2.44 7.54 -36.69
CA ALA A 192 -1.06 7.47 -37.15
C ALA A 192 -0.10 7.00 -36.03
N GLU A 193 1.04 6.40 -36.39
CA GLU A 193 2.00 5.89 -35.39
C GLU A 193 2.50 6.99 -34.44
N ASP A 194 2.71 8.20 -34.96
CA ASP A 194 3.15 9.35 -34.17
C ASP A 194 2.08 9.75 -33.14
N ALA A 195 0.80 9.78 -33.53
CA ALA A 195 -0.31 10.05 -32.64
C ALA A 195 -0.46 8.95 -31.56
N ARG A 196 -0.27 7.67 -31.93
CA ARG A 196 -0.28 6.56 -30.97
C ARG A 196 0.87 6.63 -29.98
N SER A 197 2.05 7.01 -30.44
CA SER A 197 3.24 7.18 -29.60
C SER A 197 3.06 8.32 -28.60
N LEU A 198 2.49 9.45 -29.05
CA LEU A 198 2.14 10.58 -28.20
C LEU A 198 1.15 10.18 -27.10
N LEU A 199 0.04 9.52 -27.47
CA LEU A 199 -0.96 9.03 -26.51
C LEU A 199 -0.36 8.12 -25.45
N LYS A 200 0.46 7.15 -25.85
CA LYS A 200 1.14 6.24 -24.92
C LYS A 200 2.11 6.97 -23.98
N SER A 201 2.84 7.96 -24.49
CA SER A 201 3.79 8.74 -23.68
C SER A 201 3.09 9.58 -22.60
N SER A 202 1.87 10.04 -22.90
CA SER A 202 0.96 10.73 -21.98
C SER A 202 0.03 9.77 -21.22
N SER A 203 0.45 8.51 -21.03
CA SER A 203 -0.25 7.49 -20.25
C SER A 203 -1.69 7.12 -20.69
N PHE A 204 -2.12 7.51 -21.89
CA PHE A 204 -3.39 7.05 -22.45
C PHE A 204 -3.29 5.58 -22.84
N LYS A 205 -4.29 4.79 -22.44
CA LYS A 205 -4.36 3.35 -22.71
C LYS A 205 -5.50 3.04 -23.68
N TRP A 206 -5.22 2.23 -24.69
CA TRP A 206 -6.24 1.76 -25.62
C TRP A 206 -7.25 0.84 -24.92
N SER A 207 -8.55 1.12 -25.09
CA SER A 207 -9.63 0.25 -24.66
C SER A 207 -10.37 -0.32 -25.87
N PRO A 208 -10.27 -1.63 -26.13
CA PRO A 208 -10.93 -2.25 -27.27
C PRO A 208 -12.46 -2.23 -27.15
N PHE A 209 -13.01 -2.28 -25.93
CA PHE A 209 -14.45 -2.24 -25.70
C PHE A 209 -15.06 -0.88 -26.03
N ARG A 210 -14.35 0.22 -25.73
CA ARG A 210 -14.79 1.59 -26.02
C ARG A 210 -14.34 2.08 -27.40
N GLY A 211 -13.41 1.38 -28.04
CA GLY A 211 -12.76 1.86 -29.26
C GLY A 211 -12.05 3.21 -29.06
N ALA A 212 -11.53 3.46 -27.86
CA ALA A 212 -11.02 4.76 -27.45
C ALA A 212 -9.72 4.66 -26.66
N TRP A 213 -8.90 5.69 -26.74
CA TRP A 213 -7.75 5.90 -25.85
C TRP A 213 -8.22 6.58 -24.57
N LEU A 214 -7.97 5.96 -23.43
CA LEU A 214 -8.49 6.38 -22.12
C LEU A 214 -7.37 6.87 -21.22
N HIS A 215 -7.66 7.92 -20.47
CA HIS A 215 -6.91 8.31 -19.28
C HIS A 215 -7.88 8.54 -18.12
N GLU A 216 -7.44 8.33 -16.88
CA GLU A 216 -8.22 8.73 -15.72
C GLU A 216 -8.39 10.26 -15.71
N TRP A 217 -9.58 10.75 -15.37
CA TRP A 217 -9.79 12.18 -15.27
C TRP A 217 -9.21 12.73 -13.95
N ASN A 218 -7.93 13.09 -14.00
CA ASN A 218 -7.19 13.78 -12.95
C ASN A 218 -6.40 14.96 -13.55
N ASP A 219 -5.74 15.76 -12.71
CA ASP A 219 -5.06 16.99 -13.14
C ASP A 219 -3.95 16.73 -14.17
N ILE A 220 -3.22 15.63 -14.01
CA ILE A 220 -2.17 15.20 -14.95
C ILE A 220 -2.81 14.82 -16.29
N GLY A 221 -3.87 14.02 -16.26
CA GLY A 221 -4.61 13.60 -17.45
C GLY A 221 -5.21 14.78 -18.21
N GLU A 222 -5.72 15.80 -17.51
CA GLU A 222 -6.18 17.04 -18.15
C GLU A 222 -5.04 17.80 -18.83
N TRP A 223 -3.88 17.89 -18.18
CA TRP A 223 -2.69 18.52 -18.76
C TRP A 223 -2.21 17.77 -20.00
N ASP A 224 -2.11 16.44 -19.90
CA ASP A 224 -1.74 15.56 -20.99
C ASP A 224 -2.73 15.66 -22.16
N ALA A 225 -4.03 15.64 -21.89
CA ALA A 225 -5.06 15.80 -22.90
C ALA A 225 -4.93 17.15 -23.62
N LYS A 226 -4.69 18.26 -22.90
CA LYS A 226 -4.48 19.58 -23.50
C LYS A 226 -3.25 19.60 -24.41
N SER A 227 -2.14 19.03 -23.95
CA SER A 227 -0.91 18.91 -24.74
C SER A 227 -1.14 18.12 -26.04
N ILE A 228 -1.84 16.98 -25.95
CA ILE A 228 -2.21 16.18 -27.12
C ILE A 228 -3.10 16.96 -28.08
N LEU A 229 -4.14 17.64 -27.56
CA LEU A 229 -5.04 18.45 -28.37
C LEU A 229 -4.28 19.54 -29.13
N GLU A 230 -3.33 20.23 -28.50
CA GLU A 230 -2.52 21.26 -29.16
C GLU A 230 -1.66 20.67 -30.29
N VAL A 231 -1.10 19.47 -30.12
CA VAL A 231 -0.29 18.82 -31.16
C VAL A 231 -1.17 18.36 -32.32
N LEU A 232 -2.32 17.75 -32.04
CA LEU A 232 -3.25 17.29 -33.06
C LEU A 232 -3.87 18.46 -33.84
N ASP A 233 -4.25 19.54 -33.16
CA ASP A 233 -4.80 20.75 -33.78
C ASP A 233 -3.73 21.49 -34.61
N LYS A 234 -2.44 21.42 -34.24
CA LYS A 234 -1.34 21.97 -35.07
C LYS A 234 -1.08 21.14 -36.33
N ALA A 235 -1.17 19.81 -36.22
CA ALA A 235 -1.05 18.94 -37.39
C ALA A 235 -2.19 19.17 -38.40
N GLU A 236 -3.35 19.65 -37.93
CA GLU A 236 -4.49 20.06 -38.76
C GLU A 236 -4.20 21.34 -39.59
N VAL A 237 -3.43 22.30 -39.05
CA VAL A 237 -3.11 23.56 -39.77
C VAL A 237 -2.02 23.36 -40.84
N ALA A 238 -1.24 22.28 -40.73
CA ALA A 238 -0.11 21.99 -41.61
C ALA A 238 -0.45 21.07 -42.81
N ALA A 239 -1.68 20.58 -42.91
CA ALA A 239 -2.17 19.67 -43.96
C ALA A 239 -3.17 20.36 -44.89
#